data_AF-A0A7J9MMH6-F1
#
_entry.id   AF-A0A7J9MMH6-F1
#
_cell.length_a   1.000
_cell.length_b   1.000
_cell.length_c   1.000
_cell.angle_alpha   90.00
_cell.angle_beta   90.00
_cell.angle_gamma   90.00
#
_symmetry.space_group_name_H-M   'P 1'
#
loop_
_entity.id
_entity.type
_entity.pdbx_description
1 polymer ?
#
loop_
_entity_poly.entity_id
_entity_poly.type
_entity_poly.pdbx_seq_one_letter_code
_entity_poly.pdbx_strand_id
1 'polypeptide(L)'
;MLAAFGNCATYLIQKRTDRTTTWSFDVGYVNAAACGIYGYSLVVPVAFYFLLRYLGSNASLIRFWCMWGYSLSIFIPTAFLLLIPVEILRWIIILVAGTASSCFVTLNLTSYIGGSNDLRMMMIVAFLLQMALAIFIKVWFFP
;
A
#
# COMPACT_ATOMS: atom_id res chain seq x y z
N MET A 1 -9.18 -8.80 2.79
CA MET A 1 -7.88 -9.44 3.12
C MET A 1 -7.22 -8.80 4.33
N LEU A 2 -6.83 -7.51 4.27
CA LEU A 2 -6.14 -6.82 5.38
C LEU A 2 -6.87 -6.93 6.72
N ALA A 3 -8.19 -6.70 6.74
CA ALA A 3 -8.98 -6.84 7.96
C ALA A 3 -9.00 -8.28 8.52
N ALA A 4 -9.02 -9.30 7.66
CA ALA A 4 -8.98 -10.69 8.07
C ALA A 4 -7.60 -11.07 8.62
N PHE A 5 -6.52 -10.69 7.92
CA PHE A 5 -5.15 -11.02 8.32
C PHE A 5 -4.66 -10.21 9.51
N GLY A 6 -5.10 -8.96 9.66
CA GLY A 6 -4.86 -8.17 10.87
C GLY A 6 -5.51 -8.83 12.09
N ASN A 7 -6.79 -9.18 12.00
CA ASN A 7 -7.49 -9.93 13.06
C ASN A 7 -6.79 -11.28 13.37
N CYS A 8 -6.39 -12.05 12.35
CA CYS A 8 -5.63 -13.29 12.54
C CYS A 8 -4.27 -13.04 13.21
N ALA A 9 -3.55 -11.98 12.82
CA ALA A 9 -2.27 -11.63 13.43
C ALA A 9 -2.43 -11.29 14.92
N THR A 10 -3.44 -10.50 15.28
CA THR A 10 -3.77 -10.21 16.68
C THR A 10 -4.14 -11.47 17.46
N TYR A 11 -4.93 -12.37 16.86
CA TYR A 11 -5.27 -13.66 17.47
C TYR A 11 -4.02 -14.51 17.76
N LEU A 12 -3.08 -14.60 16.81
CA LEU A 12 -1.83 -15.35 16.98
C LEU A 12 -0.92 -14.75 18.06
N ILE A 13 -0.87 -13.43 18.15
CA ILE A 13 -0.13 -12.72 19.20
C ILE A 13 -0.77 -13.01 20.56
N GLN A 14 -2.09 -12.87 20.70
CA GLN A 14 -2.79 -13.11 21.95
C GLN A 14 -2.65 -14.57 22.41
N LYS A 15 -2.81 -15.54 21.51
CA LYS A 15 -2.60 -16.97 21.81
C LYS A 15 -1.18 -17.28 22.32
N ARG A 16 -0.17 -16.50 21.89
CA ARG A 16 1.22 -16.65 22.34
C ARG A 16 1.45 -15.99 23.71
N THR A 17 0.84 -14.83 23.97
CA THR A 17 1.09 -14.03 25.16
C THR A 17 0.22 -14.45 26.36
N ASP A 18 -1.10 -14.63 26.18
CA ASP A 18 -2.04 -14.93 27.27
C ASP A 18 -3.10 -15.96 26.85
N ARG A 19 -3.23 -17.04 27.64
CA ARG A 19 -4.22 -18.11 27.39
C ARG A 19 -5.60 -17.86 28.04
N THR A 20 -5.75 -16.80 28.83
CA THR A 20 -6.91 -16.60 29.71
C THR A 20 -7.89 -15.53 29.25
N THR A 21 -7.51 -14.68 28.29
CA THR A 21 -8.37 -13.60 27.76
C THR A 21 -9.13 -14.05 26.51
N THR A 22 -10.43 -13.75 26.47
CA THR A 22 -11.28 -13.99 25.29
C THR A 22 -10.92 -13.00 24.18
N TRP A 23 -10.40 -13.51 23.06
CA TRP A 23 -10.13 -12.70 21.86
C TRP A 23 -11.45 -12.26 21.20
N SER A 24 -11.58 -10.97 20.88
CA SER A 24 -12.71 -10.39 20.16
C SER A 24 -12.29 -9.91 18.78
N PHE A 25 -13.12 -10.19 17.77
CA PHE A 25 -12.92 -9.69 16.41
C PHE A 25 -13.14 -8.18 16.34
N ASP A 26 -12.17 -7.45 15.82
CA ASP A 26 -12.29 -6.00 15.64
C ASP A 26 -12.85 -5.69 14.24
N VAL A 27 -14.11 -5.24 14.23
CA VAL A 27 -14.84 -4.83 13.01
C VAL A 27 -14.30 -3.51 12.45
N GLY A 28 -13.66 -2.68 13.28
CA GLY A 28 -13.04 -1.42 12.88
C GLY A 28 -11.97 -1.60 11.80
N TYR A 29 -11.26 -2.74 11.80
CA TYR A 29 -10.31 -3.07 10.74
C TYR A 29 -10.97 -3.16 9.36
N VAL A 30 -12.22 -3.60 9.26
CA VAL A 30 -12.93 -3.67 7.97
C VAL A 30 -13.14 -2.27 7.41
N ASN A 31 -13.61 -1.34 8.25
CA ASN A 31 -13.84 0.03 7.84
C ASN A 31 -12.52 0.76 7.49
N ALA A 32 -11.48 0.60 8.31
CA ALA A 32 -10.16 1.18 8.04
C ALA A 32 -9.55 0.64 6.74
N ALA A 33 -9.70 -0.67 6.46
CA ALA A 33 -9.18 -1.27 5.24
C ALA A 33 -9.93 -0.77 4.01
N ALA A 34 -11.26 -0.70 4.10
CA ALA A 34 -12.10 -0.21 3.03
C ALA A 34 -11.77 1.24 2.69
N CYS A 35 -11.82 2.15 3.68
CA CYS A 35 -11.53 3.55 3.46
C CYS A 35 -10.09 3.79 2.98
N GLY A 36 -9.10 3.14 3.60
CA GLY A 36 -7.69 3.32 3.25
C GLY A 36 -7.37 2.85 1.82
N ILE A 37 -7.72 1.60 1.48
CA ILE A 37 -7.34 1.00 0.19
C ILE A 37 -8.20 1.52 -0.97
N TYR A 38 -9.53 1.60 -0.80
CA TYR A 38 -10.39 2.12 -1.86
C TYR A 38 -10.16 3.62 -2.05
N GLY A 39 -10.00 4.38 -0.97
CA GLY A 39 -9.66 5.80 -1.05
C GLY A 39 -8.35 6.03 -1.80
N TYR A 40 -7.28 5.31 -1.43
CA TYR A 40 -5.98 5.42 -2.07
C TYR A 40 -6.01 5.02 -3.56
N SER A 41 -6.61 3.87 -3.87
CA SER A 41 -6.65 3.34 -5.25
C SER A 41 -7.52 4.17 -6.20
N LEU A 42 -8.47 4.95 -5.68
CA LEU A 42 -9.29 5.88 -6.47
C LEU A 42 -8.61 7.25 -6.60
N VAL A 43 -8.24 7.86 -5.49
CA VAL A 43 -7.81 9.27 -5.45
C VAL A 43 -6.45 9.45 -6.10
N VAL A 44 -5.50 8.55 -5.87
CA VAL A 44 -4.13 8.74 -6.31
C VAL A 44 -3.99 8.66 -7.84
N PRO A 45 -4.50 7.63 -8.55
CA PRO A 45 -4.39 7.57 -10.01
C PRO A 45 -5.09 8.75 -10.69
N VAL A 46 -6.22 9.22 -10.14
CA VAL A 46 -6.96 10.37 -10.65
C VAL A 46 -6.15 11.66 -10.48
N ALA A 47 -5.53 11.87 -9.32
CA ALA A 47 -4.67 13.03 -9.07
C ALA A 47 -3.47 13.07 -10.03
N PHE A 48 -2.78 11.94 -10.24
CA PHE A 48 -1.68 11.84 -11.21
C PHE A 48 -2.16 12.07 -12.65
N TYR A 49 -3.33 11.56 -13.01
CA TYR A 49 -3.92 11.79 -14.32
C TYR A 49 -4.17 13.29 -14.59
N PHE A 50 -4.79 14.00 -13.66
CA PHE A 50 -5.01 15.45 -13.80
C PHE A 50 -3.70 16.22 -13.88
N LEU A 51 -2.70 15.86 -13.07
CA LEU A 51 -1.38 16.49 -13.10
C LEU A 51 -0.69 16.30 -14.45
N LEU A 52 -0.73 15.09 -15.01
CA LEU A 52 -0.16 14.79 -16.33
C LEU A 52 -0.93 15.44 -17.47
N ARG A 53 -2.25 15.56 -17.35
CA ARG A 53 -3.08 16.26 -18.33
C ARG A 53 -2.76 17.75 -18.34
N TYR A 54 -2.51 18.34 -17.17
CA TYR A 54 -2.06 19.72 -17.03
C TYR A 54 -0.69 19.95 -17.72
N LEU A 55 0.21 18.97 -17.64
CA LEU A 55 1.51 18.99 -18.35
C LEU A 55 1.41 18.67 -19.85
N GLY A 56 0.21 18.49 -20.41
CA GLY A 56 0.00 18.26 -21.85
C GLY A 56 0.20 16.81 -22.31
N SER A 57 0.30 15.83 -21.40
CA SER A 57 0.45 14.42 -21.77
C SER A 57 -0.89 13.78 -22.17
N ASN A 58 -0.87 12.92 -23.20
CA ASN A 58 -2.01 12.09 -23.62
C ASN A 58 -2.05 10.76 -22.86
N ALA A 59 -2.03 10.86 -21.53
CA ALA A 59 -2.22 9.72 -20.64
C ALA A 59 -3.68 9.23 -20.66
N SER A 60 -3.91 7.92 -20.62
CA SER A 60 -5.26 7.36 -20.39
C SER A 60 -5.45 7.00 -18.92
N LEU A 61 -6.54 7.49 -18.33
CA LEU A 61 -6.87 7.30 -16.91
C LEU A 61 -6.97 5.82 -16.52
N ILE A 62 -7.52 4.99 -17.42
CA ILE A 62 -7.64 3.54 -17.23
C ILE A 62 -6.26 2.89 -17.08
N ARG A 63 -5.25 3.31 -17.87
CA ARG A 63 -3.88 2.76 -17.78
C ARG A 63 -3.25 3.08 -16.43
N PHE A 64 -3.45 4.29 -15.92
CA PHE A 64 -2.98 4.69 -14.59
C PHE A 64 -3.63 3.87 -13.49
N TRP A 65 -4.94 3.68 -13.58
CA TRP A 65 -5.67 2.91 -12.58
C TRP A 65 -5.26 1.44 -12.58
N CYS A 66 -5.14 0.81 -13.75
CA CYS A 66 -4.63 -0.54 -13.88
C CYS A 66 -3.21 -0.65 -13.33
N MET A 67 -2.30 0.23 -13.76
CA MET A 67 -0.91 0.28 -13.30
C MET A 67 -0.81 0.43 -11.77
N TRP A 68 -1.59 1.32 -11.17
CA TRP A 68 -1.61 1.49 -9.71
C TRP A 68 -2.20 0.26 -9.01
N GLY A 69 -3.24 -0.34 -9.58
CA GLY A 69 -3.80 -1.62 -9.12
C GLY A 69 -2.75 -2.74 -9.11
N TYR A 70 -1.95 -2.88 -10.18
CA TYR A 70 -0.86 -3.86 -10.25
C TYR A 70 0.21 -3.62 -9.18
N SER A 71 0.53 -2.36 -8.88
CA SER A 71 1.48 -2.03 -7.81
C SER A 71 0.99 -2.48 -6.43
N LEU A 72 -0.33 -2.47 -6.21
CA LEU A 72 -0.94 -2.87 -4.94
C LEU A 72 -0.96 -4.39 -4.76
N SER A 73 -0.90 -5.15 -5.85
CA SER A 73 -0.88 -6.62 -5.80
C SER A 73 0.31 -7.16 -5.00
N ILE A 74 1.43 -6.43 -4.91
CA ILE A 74 2.59 -6.83 -4.10
C ILE A 74 2.22 -6.94 -2.61
N PHE A 75 1.30 -6.11 -2.11
CA PHE A 75 0.88 -6.17 -0.71
C PHE A 75 0.04 -7.40 -0.36
N ILE A 76 -0.49 -8.11 -1.35
CA ILE A 76 -1.25 -9.36 -1.15
C ILE A 76 -0.34 -10.44 -0.56
N PRO A 77 0.73 -10.93 -1.22
CA PRO A 77 1.65 -11.88 -0.62
C PRO A 77 2.33 -11.34 0.63
N THR A 78 2.65 -10.03 0.67
CA THR A 78 3.23 -9.39 1.86
C THR A 78 2.35 -9.55 3.10
N ALA A 79 1.02 -9.41 2.98
CA ALA A 79 0.12 -9.56 4.12
C ALA A 79 0.10 -10.98 4.70
N PHE A 80 0.40 -12.02 3.92
CA PHE A 80 0.63 -13.37 4.45
C PHE A 80 1.96 -13.45 5.22
N LEU A 81 3.02 -12.84 4.70
CA LEU A 81 4.32 -12.83 5.36
C LEU A 81 4.29 -12.05 6.70
N LEU A 82 3.48 -11.00 6.78
CA LEU A 82 3.28 -10.20 8.00
C LEU A 82 2.55 -10.96 9.13
N LEU A 83 1.98 -12.13 8.86
CA LEU A 83 1.35 -12.96 9.90
C LEU A 83 2.36 -13.41 10.96
N ILE A 84 3.64 -13.50 10.59
CA ILE A 84 4.73 -13.89 11.51
C ILE A 84 4.82 -12.85 12.64
N PRO A 85 4.64 -13.24 13.92
CA PRO A 85 4.65 -12.33 15.06
C PRO A 85 6.09 -11.99 15.49
N VAL A 86 6.87 -11.39 14.58
CA VAL A 86 8.23 -10.90 14.80
C VAL A 86 8.30 -9.47 14.28
N GLU A 87 8.40 -8.52 15.19
CA GLU A 87 8.22 -7.09 14.90
C GLU A 87 9.26 -6.53 13.91
N ILE A 88 10.54 -6.83 14.14
CA ILE A 88 11.63 -6.38 13.26
C ILE A 88 11.44 -6.94 11.83
N LEU A 89 11.03 -8.21 11.74
CA LEU A 89 10.80 -8.88 10.46
C LEU A 89 9.62 -8.24 9.70
N ARG A 90 8.54 -7.88 10.40
CA ARG A 90 7.39 -7.17 9.81
C ARG A 90 7.79 -5.83 9.20
N TRP A 91 8.60 -5.04 9.91
CA TRP A 91 9.13 -3.77 9.41
C TRP A 91 9.97 -3.95 8.16
N ILE A 92 10.90 -4.91 8.15
CA ILE A 92 11.73 -5.18 6.97
C ILE A 92 10.86 -5.57 5.77
N ILE A 93 9.91 -6.50 5.98
CA ILE A 93 9.05 -7.01 4.92
C ILE A 93 8.17 -5.91 4.32
N ILE A 94 7.56 -5.05 5.15
CA ILE A 94 6.66 -4.00 4.64
C ILE A 94 7.44 -2.88 3.93
N LEU A 95 8.63 -2.53 4.40
CA LEU A 95 9.49 -1.54 3.74
C LEU A 95 9.99 -2.07 2.40
N VAL A 96 10.40 -3.34 2.33
CA VAL A 96 10.79 -3.98 1.06
C VAL A 96 9.60 -4.05 0.09
N ALA A 97 8.42 -4.41 0.57
CA ALA A 97 7.22 -4.45 -0.28
C ALA A 97 6.85 -3.06 -0.83
N GLY A 98 6.88 -2.02 0.02
CA GLY A 98 6.56 -0.66 -0.41
C GLY A 98 7.64 -0.08 -1.34
N THR A 99 8.92 -0.38 -1.13
CA THR A 99 9.99 0.03 -2.05
C THR A 99 9.85 -0.68 -3.40
N ALA A 100 9.57 -1.99 -3.43
CA ALA A 100 9.28 -2.72 -4.67
C ALA A 100 8.07 -2.14 -5.42
N SER A 101 6.97 -1.83 -4.71
CA SER A 101 5.78 -1.19 -5.28
C SER A 101 6.07 0.21 -5.85
N SER A 102 6.83 1.02 -5.12
CA SER A 102 7.27 2.35 -5.60
C SER A 102 8.17 2.28 -6.82
N CYS A 103 9.08 1.31 -6.88
CA CYS A 103 9.96 1.08 -8.02
C CYS A 103 9.15 0.72 -9.26
N PHE A 104 8.19 -0.20 -9.12
CA PHE A 104 7.27 -0.55 -10.21
C PHE A 104 6.52 0.67 -10.75
N VAL A 105 5.97 1.51 -9.86
CA VAL A 105 5.26 2.72 -10.27
C VAL A 105 6.18 3.71 -10.98
N THR A 106 7.36 3.94 -10.42
CA THR A 106 8.38 4.85 -10.95
C THR A 106 8.83 4.44 -12.36
N LEU A 107 9.13 3.16 -12.56
CA LEU A 107 9.57 2.60 -13.86
C LEU A 107 8.49 2.66 -14.93
N ASN A 108 7.22 2.62 -14.55
CA ASN A 108 6.13 2.78 -15.51
C ASN A 108 5.84 4.26 -15.80
N LEU A 109 6.03 5.16 -14.81
CA LEU A 109 5.88 6.61 -14.99
C LEU A 109 6.92 7.21 -15.95
N THR A 110 8.16 6.73 -15.95
CA THR A 110 9.21 7.17 -16.89
C THR A 110 8.82 7.01 -18.35
N SER A 111 7.94 6.06 -18.66
CA SER A 111 7.48 5.81 -20.03
C SER A 111 6.52 6.90 -20.56
N TYR A 112 5.98 7.77 -19.71
CA TYR A 112 4.97 8.76 -20.09
C TYR A 112 5.46 10.20 -20.15
N ILE A 113 6.62 10.50 -19.56
CA ILE A 113 7.10 11.87 -19.40
C ILE A 113 8.55 11.89 -19.88
N GLY A 114 8.86 12.76 -20.83
CA GLY A 114 10.20 12.91 -21.42
C GLY A 114 11.03 14.07 -20.87
N GLY A 115 10.63 14.68 -19.75
CA GLY A 115 11.25 15.90 -19.19
C GLY A 115 11.79 15.70 -17.77
N SER A 116 13.04 16.06 -17.52
CA SER A 116 13.82 15.63 -16.35
C SER A 116 13.29 16.11 -15.00
N ASN A 117 12.79 17.34 -14.88
CA ASN A 117 12.42 17.92 -13.59
C ASN A 117 11.03 17.47 -13.10
N ASP A 118 10.01 17.50 -13.97
CA ASP A 118 8.65 17.08 -13.61
C ASP A 118 8.57 15.57 -13.35
N LEU A 119 9.34 14.77 -14.10
CA LEU A 119 9.53 13.35 -13.81
C LEU A 119 10.01 13.13 -12.38
N ARG A 120 11.11 13.81 -12.00
CA ARG A 120 11.75 13.59 -10.70
C ARG A 120 10.79 13.93 -9.56
N MET A 121 10.01 15.00 -9.70
CA MET A 121 8.99 15.36 -8.71
C MET A 121 7.92 14.27 -8.59
N MET A 122 7.35 13.81 -9.72
CA MET A 122 6.33 12.76 -9.72
C MET A 122 6.82 11.43 -9.14
N MET A 123 8.08 11.07 -9.40
CA MET A 123 8.71 9.87 -8.84
C MET A 123 8.81 9.96 -7.32
N ILE A 124 9.26 11.10 -6.79
CA ILE A 124 9.38 11.32 -5.35
C ILE A 124 7.99 11.24 -4.70
N VAL A 125 6.98 11.88 -5.30
CA VAL A 125 5.60 11.84 -4.79
C VAL A 125 5.04 10.42 -4.81
N ALA A 126 5.24 9.67 -5.91
CA ALA A 126 4.79 8.28 -6.02
C ALA A 126 5.49 7.37 -4.99
N PHE A 127 6.79 7.58 -4.76
CA PHE A 127 7.54 6.86 -3.73
C PHE A 127 6.98 7.12 -2.33
N LEU A 128 6.78 8.40 -1.99
CA LEU A 128 6.23 8.78 -0.68
C LEU A 128 4.83 8.23 -0.46
N LEU A 129 3.98 8.24 -1.49
CA LEU A 129 2.62 7.68 -1.40
C LEU A 129 2.62 6.17 -1.18
N GLN A 130 3.46 5.42 -1.90
CA GLN A 130 3.58 3.98 -1.70
C GLN A 130 4.17 3.63 -0.34
N MET A 131 5.11 4.45 0.16
CA MET A 131 5.68 4.25 1.49
C MET A 131 4.72 4.61 2.61
N ALA A 132 3.96 5.69 2.46
CA ALA A 132 2.89 6.05 3.39
C ALA A 132 1.84 4.94 3.47
N LEU A 133 1.44 4.35 2.34
CA LEU A 133 0.52 3.22 2.32
C LEU A 133 1.11 1.99 3.03
N ALA A 134 2.37 1.65 2.75
CA ALA A 134 3.04 0.51 3.38
C ALA A 134 3.09 0.67 4.91
N ILE A 135 3.47 1.86 5.40
CA ILE A 135 3.50 2.17 6.82
C ILE A 135 2.08 2.12 7.42
N PHE A 136 1.08 2.68 6.73
CA PHE A 136 -0.32 2.62 7.15
C PHE A 136 -0.79 1.17 7.33
N ILE A 137 -0.49 0.29 6.37
CA ILE A 137 -0.84 -1.14 6.44
C ILE A 137 -0.23 -1.80 7.68
N LYS A 138 1.06 -1.58 7.93
CA LYS A 138 1.73 -2.17 9.10
C LYS A 138 1.15 -1.64 10.40
N VAL A 139 1.11 -0.31 10.56
CA VAL A 139 0.74 0.33 11.84
C VAL A 139 -0.71 0.04 12.23
N TRP A 140 -1.63 0.03 11.26
CA TRP A 140 -3.04 -0.21 11.55
C TRP A 140 -3.38 -1.69 11.65
N PHE A 141 -2.87 -2.57 10.79
CA PHE A 141 -3.33 -3.97 10.75
C PHE A 141 -2.40 -4.95 11.44
N PHE A 142 -1.11 -4.62 11.56
CA PHE A 142 -0.09 -5.51 12.10
C PHE A 142 0.73 -4.80 13.20
N PRO A 143 0.07 -4.43 14.32
CA PRO A 143 0.75 -3.92 15.49
C PRO A 143 1.71 -4.96 16.10
#